data_AF-A0A537N0X5-F1
#
_entry.id   AF-A0A537N0X5-F1
#
_cell.length_a   1.000
_cell.length_b   1.000
_cell.length_c   1.000
_cell.angle_alpha   90.00
_cell.angle_beta   90.00
_cell.angle_gamma   90.00
#
_symmetry.space_group_name_H-M   'P 1'
#
loop_
_entity.id
_entity.type
_entity.pdbx_description
1 polymer ?
#
loop_
_entity_poly.entity_id
_entity_poly.type
_entity_poly.pdbx_seq_one_letter_code
_entity_poly.pdbx_strand_id
1 'polypeptide(L)'
;MASAKKSTTSRHDINDFHEQLKAILPRLRVYALSLTRDRDAADDLVHDTVIKALTGRESFEPGTNLSAWVFRIQRNEFISGLRRLRPSVPVDSAIAETLSHQPHQESRLVMREFMSAFGKLAPTQREALLLAVLEGQSYEVIAAHTGVSVGTVKSRISRARDTLERLLLEGDTRERTETADRTGTREEADKPAPPVHQR
;
A
#
# COMPACT_ATOMS: atom_id res chain seq x y z
N MET A 1 -33.34 -22.72 -29.18
CA MET A 1 -32.72 -23.55 -28.11
C MET A 1 -31.34 -23.97 -28.59
N ALA A 2 -30.28 -23.28 -28.16
CA ALA A 2 -28.91 -23.56 -28.58
C ALA A 2 -28.04 -23.91 -27.37
N SER A 3 -27.73 -25.20 -27.30
CA SER A 3 -26.65 -25.91 -26.62
C SER A 3 -25.75 -25.11 -25.66
N ALA A 4 -25.90 -25.40 -24.37
CA ALA A 4 -24.95 -25.06 -23.33
C ALA A 4 -23.66 -25.88 -23.49
N LYS A 5 -22.60 -25.26 -24.00
CA LYS A 5 -21.23 -25.81 -23.89
C LYS A 5 -20.79 -25.69 -22.42
N LYS A 6 -20.98 -26.75 -21.64
CA LYS A 6 -20.19 -26.97 -20.42
C LYS A 6 -18.77 -27.30 -20.86
N SER A 7 -17.88 -26.33 -20.80
CA SER A 7 -16.44 -26.52 -20.92
C SER A 7 -15.96 -27.35 -19.74
N THR A 8 -15.65 -28.62 -19.98
CA THR A 8 -14.97 -29.50 -19.02
C THR A 8 -13.57 -28.94 -18.77
N THR A 9 -13.39 -28.12 -17.74
CA THR A 9 -12.07 -27.62 -17.32
C THR A 9 -11.17 -28.79 -16.97
N SER A 10 -10.04 -28.94 -17.65
CA SER A 10 -9.12 -30.06 -17.45
C SER A 10 -8.47 -29.98 -16.06
N ARG A 11 -8.20 -31.12 -15.43
CA ARG A 11 -7.56 -31.21 -14.10
C ARG A 11 -6.18 -30.52 -14.08
N HIS A 12 -5.52 -30.43 -15.22
CA HIS A 12 -4.26 -29.70 -15.40
C HIS A 12 -4.45 -28.17 -15.26
N ASP A 13 -5.49 -27.62 -15.89
CA ASP A 13 -5.83 -26.18 -15.80
C ASP A 13 -6.23 -25.76 -14.37
N ILE A 14 -6.74 -26.70 -13.57
CA ILE A 14 -7.07 -26.48 -12.15
C ILE A 14 -5.79 -26.33 -11.32
N ASN A 15 -4.84 -27.23 -11.52
CA ASN A 15 -3.58 -27.18 -10.82
C ASN A 15 -2.77 -25.94 -11.22
N ASP A 16 -2.75 -25.59 -12.51
CA ASP A 16 -2.07 -24.39 -13.00
C ASP A 16 -2.65 -23.11 -12.37
N PHE A 17 -3.98 -22.96 -12.35
CA PHE A 17 -4.63 -21.83 -11.69
C PHE A 17 -4.30 -21.74 -10.19
N HIS A 18 -4.34 -22.86 -9.45
CA HIS A 18 -4.03 -22.87 -8.02
C HIS A 18 -2.57 -22.50 -7.74
N GLU A 19 -1.63 -22.99 -8.54
CA GLU A 19 -0.20 -22.66 -8.37
C GLU A 19 0.07 -21.19 -8.70
N GLN A 20 -0.53 -20.65 -9.76
CA GLN A 20 -0.44 -19.22 -10.06
C GLN A 20 -1.07 -18.36 -8.95
N LEU A 21 -2.23 -18.76 -8.41
CA LEU A 21 -2.87 -18.06 -7.31
C LEU A 21 -1.99 -18.08 -6.04
N LYS A 22 -1.38 -19.23 -5.70
CA LYS A 22 -0.42 -19.33 -4.59
C LYS A 22 0.76 -18.38 -4.78
N ALA A 23 1.30 -18.27 -6.00
CA ALA A 23 2.39 -17.34 -6.32
C ALA A 23 1.98 -15.86 -6.22
N ILE A 24 0.68 -15.55 -6.25
CA ILE A 24 0.15 -14.20 -6.05
C ILE A 24 -0.07 -13.88 -4.56
N LEU A 25 -0.25 -14.87 -3.68
CA LEU A 25 -0.61 -14.65 -2.25
C LEU A 25 0.30 -13.67 -1.49
N PRO A 26 1.64 -13.77 -1.54
CA PRO A 26 2.49 -12.84 -0.78
C PRO A 26 2.28 -11.39 -1.22
N ARG A 27 2.08 -11.20 -2.52
CA ARG A 27 1.83 -9.93 -3.18
C ARG A 27 0.44 -9.40 -2.84
N LEU A 28 -0.56 -10.27 -2.86
CA LEU A 28 -1.93 -9.96 -2.45
C LEU A 28 -1.98 -9.45 -1.00
N ARG A 29 -1.18 -10.04 -0.11
CA ARG A 29 -1.06 -9.60 1.29
C ARG A 29 -0.42 -8.23 1.43
N VAL A 30 0.63 -7.94 0.68
CA VAL A 30 1.26 -6.59 0.67
C VAL A 30 0.26 -5.55 0.19
N TYR A 31 -0.54 -5.86 -0.83
CA TYR A 31 -1.60 -4.95 -1.29
C TYR A 31 -2.68 -4.75 -0.25
N ALA A 32 -3.20 -5.81 0.35
CA ALA A 32 -4.18 -5.73 1.42
C ALA A 32 -3.68 -4.85 2.58
N LEU A 33 -2.45 -5.06 3.06
CA LEU A 33 -1.83 -4.23 4.10
C LEU A 33 -1.72 -2.76 3.69
N SER A 34 -1.49 -2.47 2.42
CA SER A 34 -1.48 -1.08 1.94
C SER A 34 -2.87 -0.43 1.97
N LEU A 35 -3.94 -1.22 1.78
CA LEU A 35 -5.31 -0.74 1.78
C LEU A 35 -5.84 -0.60 3.21
N THR A 36 -5.69 -1.63 4.03
CA THR A 36 -6.28 -1.71 5.39
C THR A 36 -5.42 -1.03 6.43
N ARG A 37 -4.08 -1.11 6.29
CA ARG A 37 -3.09 -0.65 7.29
C ARG A 37 -3.18 -1.37 8.64
N ASP A 38 -3.88 -2.49 8.65
CA ASP A 38 -4.15 -3.36 9.79
C ASP A 38 -3.90 -4.80 9.33
N ARG A 39 -3.16 -5.57 10.14
CA ARG A 39 -2.72 -6.92 9.76
C ARG A 39 -3.88 -7.91 9.75
N ASP A 40 -4.74 -7.84 10.74
CA ASP A 40 -5.86 -8.78 10.89
C ASP A 40 -6.88 -8.51 9.77
N ALA A 41 -7.24 -7.24 9.55
CA ALA A 41 -8.11 -6.84 8.45
C ALA A 41 -7.49 -7.12 7.07
N ALA A 42 -6.16 -7.06 6.93
CA ALA A 42 -5.49 -7.44 5.68
C ALA A 42 -5.59 -8.95 5.41
N ASP A 43 -5.37 -9.77 6.45
CA ASP A 43 -5.43 -11.22 6.34
C ASP A 43 -6.88 -11.68 6.05
N ASP A 44 -7.89 -11.05 6.67
CA ASP A 44 -9.31 -11.25 6.34
C ASP A 44 -9.62 -10.85 4.89
N LEU A 45 -9.14 -9.69 4.44
CA LEU A 45 -9.35 -9.23 3.06
C LEU A 45 -8.70 -10.18 2.04
N VAL A 46 -7.50 -10.69 2.32
CA VAL A 46 -6.83 -11.71 1.50
C VAL A 46 -7.67 -12.98 1.44
N HIS A 47 -8.15 -13.45 2.60
CA HIS A 47 -8.96 -14.65 2.69
C HIS A 47 -10.24 -14.55 1.83
N ASP A 48 -11.01 -13.48 2.00
CA ASP A 48 -12.24 -13.23 1.23
C ASP A 48 -11.96 -13.13 -0.28
N THR A 49 -10.85 -12.48 -0.64
CA THR A 49 -10.41 -12.38 -2.04
C THR A 49 -10.12 -13.76 -2.62
N VAL A 50 -9.39 -14.61 -1.91
CA VAL A 50 -9.02 -15.95 -2.37
C VAL A 50 -10.25 -16.82 -2.53
N ILE A 51 -11.19 -16.79 -1.57
CA ILE A 51 -12.47 -17.48 -1.69
C ILE A 51 -13.18 -17.03 -2.97
N LYS A 52 -13.30 -15.72 -3.19
CA LYS A 52 -13.98 -15.20 -4.38
C LYS A 52 -13.27 -15.55 -5.68
N ALA A 53 -11.95 -15.49 -5.72
CA ALA A 53 -11.16 -15.91 -6.88
C ALA A 53 -11.37 -17.40 -7.19
N LEU A 54 -11.41 -18.27 -6.18
CA LEU A 54 -11.68 -19.70 -6.36
C LEU A 54 -13.12 -19.96 -6.83
N THR A 55 -14.12 -19.32 -6.21
CA THR A 55 -15.53 -19.47 -6.60
C THR A 55 -15.83 -18.88 -7.97
N GLY A 56 -15.13 -17.80 -8.34
CA GLY A 56 -15.30 -17.08 -9.60
C GLY A 56 -14.39 -17.59 -10.71
N ARG A 57 -13.65 -18.68 -10.49
CA ARG A 57 -12.63 -19.19 -11.43
C ARG A 57 -13.16 -19.39 -12.85
N GLU A 58 -14.40 -19.84 -13.02
CA GLU A 58 -15.00 -20.04 -14.35
C GLU A 58 -15.22 -18.72 -15.12
N SER A 59 -15.24 -17.59 -14.42
CA SER A 59 -15.33 -16.26 -15.03
C SER A 59 -13.97 -15.66 -15.42
N PHE A 60 -12.86 -16.31 -15.03
CA PHE A 60 -11.54 -15.91 -15.46
C PHE A 60 -11.29 -16.42 -16.88
N GLU A 61 -10.86 -15.52 -17.77
CA GLU A 61 -10.51 -15.85 -19.15
C GLU A 61 -9.04 -16.34 -19.21
N PRO A 62 -8.79 -17.63 -19.52
CA PRO A 62 -7.43 -18.16 -19.60
C PRO A 62 -6.59 -17.43 -20.66
N GLY A 63 -5.31 -17.20 -20.36
CA GLY A 63 -4.40 -16.43 -21.21
C GLY A 63 -4.43 -14.92 -20.97
N THR A 64 -5.34 -14.42 -20.13
CA THR A 64 -5.29 -13.06 -19.60
C THR A 64 -4.48 -12.98 -18.30
N ASN A 65 -4.23 -11.77 -17.79
CA ASN A 65 -3.43 -11.57 -16.59
C ASN A 65 -4.23 -11.94 -15.32
N LEU A 66 -3.98 -13.16 -14.79
CA LEU A 66 -4.63 -13.67 -13.58
C LEU A 66 -4.47 -12.71 -12.39
N SER A 67 -3.28 -12.20 -12.19
CA SER A 67 -3.03 -11.30 -11.08
C SER A 67 -3.84 -10.02 -11.17
N ALA A 68 -3.90 -9.38 -12.34
CA ALA A 68 -4.73 -8.19 -12.56
C ALA A 68 -6.19 -8.44 -12.17
N TRP A 69 -6.70 -9.63 -12.52
CA TRP A 69 -8.04 -10.07 -12.18
C TRP A 69 -8.22 -10.29 -10.67
N VAL A 70 -7.31 -11.02 -10.01
CA VAL A 70 -7.37 -11.26 -8.55
C VAL A 70 -7.23 -9.95 -7.76
N PHE A 71 -6.30 -9.07 -8.14
CA PHE A 71 -6.17 -7.76 -7.53
C PHE A 71 -7.47 -6.96 -7.66
N ARG A 72 -8.12 -6.99 -8.84
CA ARG A 72 -9.40 -6.29 -9.05
C ARG A 72 -10.48 -6.83 -8.11
N ILE A 73 -10.54 -8.15 -7.90
CA ILE A 73 -11.43 -8.75 -6.89
C ILE A 73 -11.12 -8.16 -5.51
N GLN A 74 -9.86 -8.15 -5.08
CA GLN A 74 -9.48 -7.63 -3.78
C GLN A 74 -9.89 -6.17 -3.56
N ARG A 75 -9.68 -5.32 -4.56
CA ARG A 75 -10.10 -3.91 -4.51
C ARG A 75 -11.62 -3.80 -4.36
N ASN A 76 -12.38 -4.58 -5.12
CA ASN A 76 -13.84 -4.58 -5.03
C ASN A 76 -14.32 -5.07 -3.66
N GLU A 77 -13.66 -6.05 -3.06
CA GLU A 77 -13.96 -6.51 -1.70
C GLU A 77 -13.69 -5.46 -0.66
N PHE A 78 -12.54 -4.78 -0.74
CA PHE A 78 -12.20 -3.70 0.15
C PHE A 78 -13.24 -2.57 0.09
N ILE A 79 -13.61 -2.12 -1.12
CA ILE A 79 -14.62 -1.07 -1.32
C ILE A 79 -16.00 -1.54 -0.81
N SER A 80 -16.36 -2.79 -1.07
CA SER A 80 -17.64 -3.35 -0.60
C SER A 80 -17.71 -3.47 0.92
N GLY A 81 -16.61 -3.85 1.57
CA GLY A 81 -16.46 -3.87 3.03
C GLY A 81 -16.61 -2.46 3.62
N LEU A 82 -15.93 -1.48 3.03
CA LEU A 82 -16.02 -0.09 3.43
C LEU A 82 -17.46 0.46 3.32
N ARG A 83 -18.17 0.16 2.24
CA ARG A 83 -19.58 0.57 2.06
C ARG A 83 -20.50 0.00 3.14
N ARG A 84 -20.24 -1.24 3.59
CA ARG A 84 -21.01 -1.88 4.67
C ARG A 84 -20.75 -1.23 6.02
N LEU A 85 -19.51 -0.83 6.29
CA LEU A 85 -19.13 -0.14 7.53
C LEU A 85 -19.61 1.32 7.57
N ARG A 86 -19.77 1.98 6.41
CA ARG A 86 -20.19 3.39 6.31
C ARG A 86 -21.27 3.61 5.25
N PRO A 87 -22.54 3.22 5.50
CA PRO A 87 -23.61 3.31 4.50
C PRO A 87 -23.97 4.75 4.07
N SER A 88 -23.69 5.74 4.92
CA SER A 88 -24.12 7.14 4.72
C SER A 88 -23.08 8.06 4.06
N VAL A 89 -21.90 7.55 3.69
CA VAL A 89 -20.81 8.37 3.13
C VAL A 89 -20.61 8.07 1.64
N PRO A 90 -20.57 9.07 0.74
CA PRO A 90 -20.27 8.88 -0.67
C PRO A 90 -18.94 8.13 -0.89
N VAL A 91 -18.87 7.22 -1.86
CA VAL A 91 -17.73 6.30 -2.08
C VAL A 91 -16.37 7.01 -2.13
N ASP A 92 -16.28 8.12 -2.88
CA ASP A 92 -15.03 8.90 -2.99
C ASP A 92 -14.60 9.53 -1.66
N SER A 93 -15.57 9.89 -0.80
CA SER A 93 -15.32 10.44 0.53
C SER A 93 -15.02 9.35 1.56
N ALA A 94 -15.73 8.21 1.52
CA ALA A 94 -15.51 7.08 2.43
C ALA A 94 -14.14 6.42 2.22
N ILE A 95 -13.72 6.30 0.96
CA ILE A 95 -12.39 5.78 0.58
C ILE A 95 -11.34 6.75 1.13
N ALA A 96 -11.46 8.05 0.87
CA ALA A 96 -10.52 9.05 1.36
C ALA A 96 -10.41 9.08 2.91
N GLU A 97 -11.53 8.89 3.61
CA GLU A 97 -11.62 9.07 5.07
C GLU A 97 -11.23 7.81 5.87
N THR A 98 -11.50 6.60 5.38
CA THR A 98 -11.10 5.35 6.06
C THR A 98 -9.60 5.09 5.96
N LEU A 99 -8.97 5.63 4.92
CA LEU A 99 -7.54 5.45 4.66
C LEU A 99 -6.64 6.37 5.52
N SER A 100 -7.24 7.09 6.48
CA SER A 100 -6.59 8.00 7.46
C SER A 100 -6.12 7.35 8.78
N HIS A 101 -6.30 6.03 8.97
CA HIS A 101 -5.92 5.36 10.22
C HIS A 101 -4.39 5.29 10.44
N GLN A 102 -3.97 5.52 11.69
CA GLN A 102 -2.57 5.48 12.13
C GLN A 102 -2.01 4.04 12.13
N PRO A 103 -0.73 3.82 11.75
CA PRO A 103 -0.14 2.49 11.62
C PRO A 103 0.23 1.85 12.97
N HIS A 104 0.03 0.53 13.13
CA HIS A 104 0.62 -0.28 14.20
C HIS A 104 1.95 -0.91 13.73
N GLN A 105 3.03 -0.72 14.48
CA GLN A 105 4.42 -0.95 14.04
C GLN A 105 4.84 -2.43 14.01
N GLU A 106 5.71 -2.79 13.03
CA GLU A 106 6.87 -3.68 13.26
C GLU A 106 7.94 -3.64 12.13
N SER A 107 9.19 -3.70 12.59
CA SER A 107 10.45 -4.17 11.96
C SER A 107 11.36 -3.26 11.10
N ARG A 108 12.68 -3.40 11.40
CA ARG A 108 13.92 -2.78 10.88
C ARG A 108 13.87 -1.27 10.56
N LEU A 109 14.61 -0.44 11.31
CA LEU A 109 14.63 1.04 11.26
C LEU A 109 14.37 1.67 9.87
N VAL A 110 15.16 1.31 8.85
CA VAL A 110 14.99 1.85 7.47
C VAL A 110 13.67 1.41 6.83
N MET A 111 13.27 0.14 7.00
CA MET A 111 11.98 -0.35 6.53
C MET A 111 10.83 0.27 7.32
N ARG A 112 11.01 0.52 8.62
CA ARG A 112 10.03 1.21 9.47
C ARG A 112 9.80 2.65 9.00
N GLU A 113 10.87 3.37 8.68
CA GLU A 113 10.81 4.74 8.14
C GLU A 113 10.12 4.76 6.78
N PHE A 114 10.50 3.83 5.89
CA PHE A 114 9.83 3.66 4.60
C PHE A 114 8.34 3.35 4.79
N MET A 115 7.98 2.37 5.61
CA MET A 115 6.58 1.99 5.84
C MET A 115 5.78 3.12 6.50
N SER A 116 6.41 3.90 7.38
CA SER A 116 5.82 5.12 7.97
C SER A 116 5.58 6.20 6.91
N ALA A 117 6.56 6.51 6.07
CA ALA A 117 6.45 7.47 4.98
C ALA A 117 5.45 7.01 3.92
N PHE A 118 5.49 5.74 3.54
CA PHE A 118 4.57 5.09 2.61
C PHE A 118 3.13 5.13 3.13
N GLY A 119 2.95 4.96 4.44
CA GLY A 119 1.67 5.20 5.07
C GLY A 119 1.17 6.64 4.92
N LYS A 120 2.03 7.65 4.98
CA LYS A 120 1.59 9.06 4.90
C LYS A 120 1.13 9.47 3.49
N LEU A 121 1.34 8.63 2.48
CA LEU A 121 0.85 8.88 1.13
C LEU A 121 -0.67 8.98 1.08
N ALA A 122 -1.16 9.86 0.20
CA ALA A 122 -2.58 9.89 -0.10
C ALA A 122 -3.00 8.51 -0.62
N PRO A 123 -4.20 8.02 -0.29
CA PRO A 123 -4.49 6.60 -0.47
C PRO A 123 -4.51 6.17 -1.94
N THR A 124 -5.02 7.05 -2.82
CA THR A 124 -5.05 6.85 -4.27
C THR A 124 -3.65 6.89 -4.91
N GLN A 125 -2.71 7.63 -4.33
CA GLN A 125 -1.32 7.67 -4.75
C GLN A 125 -0.59 6.38 -4.37
N ARG A 126 -0.82 5.93 -3.13
CA ARG A 126 -0.28 4.69 -2.59
C ARG A 126 -0.77 3.46 -3.38
N GLU A 127 -2.08 3.38 -3.64
CA GLU A 127 -2.69 2.31 -4.45
C GLU A 127 -2.04 2.25 -5.84
N ALA A 128 -1.95 3.40 -6.53
CA ALA A 128 -1.35 3.46 -7.86
C ALA A 128 0.15 3.10 -7.87
N LEU A 129 0.91 3.60 -6.90
CA LEU A 129 2.35 3.30 -6.77
C LEU A 129 2.57 1.82 -6.45
N LEU A 130 1.77 1.25 -5.56
CA LEU A 130 1.91 -0.16 -5.21
C LEU A 130 1.57 -1.07 -6.38
N LEU A 131 0.46 -0.83 -7.09
CA LEU A 131 0.08 -1.63 -8.27
C LEU A 131 1.15 -1.55 -9.39
N ALA A 132 1.80 -0.40 -9.56
CA ALA A 132 2.89 -0.25 -10.51
C ALA A 132 4.12 -1.08 -10.11
N VAL A 133 4.42 -1.19 -8.81
CA VAL A 133 5.62 -1.89 -8.31
C VAL A 133 5.38 -3.39 -8.14
N LEU A 134 4.18 -3.81 -7.72
CA LEU A 134 3.95 -5.19 -7.29
C LEU A 134 3.91 -6.21 -8.44
N GLU A 135 3.83 -5.75 -9.68
CA GLU A 135 3.73 -6.62 -10.87
C GLU A 135 4.33 -6.03 -12.15
N GLY A 136 4.90 -4.82 -12.10
CA GLY A 136 5.23 -4.10 -13.34
C GLY A 136 4.01 -3.90 -14.23
N GLN A 137 2.81 -3.81 -13.64
CA GLN A 137 1.57 -3.63 -14.39
C GLN A 137 1.68 -2.38 -15.26
N SER A 138 1.27 -2.50 -16.53
CA SER A 138 1.24 -1.34 -17.40
C SER A 138 0.26 -0.30 -16.84
N TYR A 139 0.50 0.97 -17.13
CA TYR A 139 -0.35 2.04 -16.61
C TYR A 139 -1.80 1.91 -17.10
N GLU A 140 -2.02 1.26 -18.24
CA GLU A 140 -3.32 0.91 -18.79
C GLU A 140 -4.06 -0.10 -17.90
N VAL A 141 -3.37 -1.12 -17.39
CA VAL A 141 -3.99 -2.11 -16.51
C VAL A 141 -4.33 -1.46 -15.16
N ILE A 142 -3.44 -0.63 -14.62
CA ILE A 142 -3.70 0.12 -13.37
C ILE A 142 -4.88 1.07 -13.54
N ALA A 143 -4.98 1.75 -14.69
CA ALA A 143 -6.10 2.61 -15.03
C ALA A 143 -7.42 1.82 -15.07
N ALA A 144 -7.44 0.68 -15.75
CA ALA A 144 -8.59 -0.22 -15.81
C ALA A 144 -8.93 -0.88 -14.47
N HIS A 145 -7.95 -1.03 -13.57
CA HIS A 145 -8.15 -1.57 -12.23
C HIS A 145 -8.75 -0.52 -11.28
N THR A 146 -8.25 0.71 -11.34
CA THR A 146 -8.64 1.81 -10.46
C THR A 146 -9.84 2.62 -10.98
N GLY A 147 -10.20 2.47 -12.25
CA GLY A 147 -11.31 3.16 -12.89
C GLY A 147 -11.01 4.61 -13.26
N VAL A 148 -9.74 4.95 -13.51
CA VAL A 148 -9.30 6.32 -13.85
C VAL A 148 -8.50 6.36 -15.14
N SER A 149 -8.22 7.55 -15.68
CA SER A 149 -7.41 7.69 -16.89
C SER A 149 -5.94 7.31 -16.67
N VAL A 150 -5.25 6.87 -17.73
CA VAL A 150 -3.79 6.60 -17.69
C VAL A 150 -2.99 7.84 -17.27
N GLY A 151 -3.40 9.04 -17.68
CA GLY A 151 -2.79 10.30 -17.22
C GLY A 151 -2.96 10.53 -15.72
N THR A 152 -4.12 10.16 -15.16
CA THR A 152 -4.37 10.18 -13.72
C THR A 152 -3.48 9.18 -12.98
N VAL A 153 -3.26 7.98 -13.52
CA VAL A 153 -2.32 7.00 -12.95
C VAL A 153 -0.90 7.57 -12.92
N LYS A 154 -0.40 8.09 -14.05
CA LYS A 154 0.95 8.67 -14.16
C LYS A 154 1.16 9.80 -13.15
N SER A 155 0.21 10.74 -13.06
CA SER A 155 0.28 11.85 -12.11
C SER A 155 0.19 11.40 -10.65
N ARG A 156 -0.63 10.39 -10.32
CA ARG A 156 -0.69 9.80 -8.97
C ARG A 156 0.64 9.16 -8.58
N ILE A 157 1.27 8.41 -9.49
CA ILE A 157 2.58 7.77 -9.26
C ILE A 157 3.67 8.83 -9.09
N SER A 158 3.72 9.84 -9.95
CA SER A 158 4.69 10.94 -9.84
C SER A 158 4.59 11.62 -8.47
N ARG A 159 3.39 12.06 -8.09
CA ARG A 159 3.16 12.71 -6.79
C ARG A 159 3.46 11.79 -5.60
N ALA A 160 3.22 10.49 -5.73
CA ALA A 160 3.59 9.51 -4.72
C ALA A 160 5.10 9.49 -4.50
N ARG A 161 5.89 9.46 -5.59
CA ARG A 161 7.36 9.48 -5.54
C ARG A 161 7.87 10.78 -4.94
N ASP A 162 7.38 11.94 -5.41
CA ASP A 162 7.77 13.25 -4.88
C ASP A 162 7.48 13.36 -3.37
N THR A 163 6.33 12.82 -2.94
CA THR A 163 5.94 12.83 -1.52
C THR A 163 6.81 11.89 -0.69
N LEU A 164 7.13 10.70 -1.19
CA LEU A 164 8.05 9.77 -0.51
C LEU A 164 9.46 10.35 -0.40
N GLU A 165 9.98 10.90 -1.49
CA GLU A 165 11.29 11.55 -1.55
C GLU A 165 11.37 12.64 -0.49
N ARG A 166 10.37 13.52 -0.44
CA ARG A 166 10.27 14.57 0.58
C ARG A 166 10.24 14.00 2.00
N LEU A 167 9.36 13.02 2.27
CA LEU A 167 9.20 12.46 3.61
C LEU A 167 10.43 11.71 4.12
N LEU A 168 11.19 11.08 3.22
CA LEU A 168 12.37 10.29 3.56
C LEU A 168 13.62 11.18 3.66
N LEU A 169 13.77 12.19 2.80
CA LEU A 169 14.93 13.08 2.81
C LEU A 169 14.80 14.21 3.86
N GLU A 170 13.60 14.77 4.06
CA GLU A 170 13.36 15.80 5.09
C GLU A 170 13.23 15.24 6.51
N GLY A 171 12.94 13.93 6.64
CA GLY A 171 12.96 13.21 7.92
C GLY A 171 14.39 13.04 8.45
N ASP A 172 15.33 12.74 7.56
CA ASP A 172 16.76 12.55 7.86
C ASP A 172 17.46 13.87 8.24
N THR A 173 16.96 15.02 7.77
CA THR A 173 17.53 16.34 8.07
C THR A 173 17.18 16.84 9.48
N ARG A 174 15.98 16.53 10.00
CA ARG A 174 15.54 16.96 11.34
C ARG A 174 16.28 16.21 12.47
N GLU A 175 16.53 14.91 12.33
CA GLU A 175 17.28 14.15 13.33
C GLU A 175 18.78 14.52 13.39
N ARG A 176 19.38 14.87 12.25
CA ARG A 176 20.78 15.39 12.19
C ARG A 176 20.94 16.77 12.84
N THR A 177 19.93 17.62 12.79
CA THR A 177 20.00 18.98 13.37
C THR A 177 19.83 18.95 14.89
N GLU A 178 18.95 18.10 15.41
CA GLU A 178 18.76 17.95 16.87
C GLU A 178 19.94 17.28 17.59
N THR A 179 20.68 16.39 16.91
CA THR A 179 21.90 15.77 17.47
C THR A 179 23.12 16.70 17.44
N ALA A 180 23.22 17.58 16.44
CA ALA A 180 24.27 18.60 16.38
C ALA A 180 24.09 19.66 17.49
N ASP A 181 22.86 20.09 17.75
CA ASP A 181 22.57 21.15 18.74
C ASP A 181 22.82 20.69 20.20
N ARG A 182 22.61 19.40 20.49
CA ARG A 182 22.87 18.83 21.83
C ARG A 182 24.36 18.66 22.17
N THR A 183 25.23 18.71 21.18
CA THR A 183 26.68 18.51 21.38
C THR A 183 27.42 19.84 21.56
N GLY A 184 26.79 20.98 21.23
CA GLY A 184 27.38 22.32 21.31
C GLY A 184 27.28 23.03 22.66
N THR A 185 26.47 22.55 23.61
CA THR A 185 26.15 23.32 24.84
C THR A 185 26.98 22.93 26.09
N ARG A 186 27.99 22.06 26.00
CA ARG A 186 28.72 21.57 27.20
C ARG A 186 30.14 22.13 27.42
N GLU A 187 30.67 22.98 26.53
CA GLU A 187 32.09 23.40 26.59
C GLU A 187 32.32 24.90 26.89
N GLU A 188 31.42 25.57 27.62
CA GLU A 188 31.61 26.99 28.01
C GLU A 188 31.25 27.29 29.47
N ALA A 189 31.64 26.42 30.40
CA ALA A 189 31.47 26.65 31.84
C ALA A 189 32.66 26.16 32.66
N ASP A 190 33.88 26.57 32.31
CA ASP A 190 35.00 26.53 33.24
C ASP A 190 36.02 27.63 32.92
N LYS A 191 35.77 28.84 33.45
CA LYS A 191 36.77 29.90 33.47
C LYS A 191 36.86 30.42 34.91
N PRO A 192 37.97 30.20 35.62
CA PRO A 192 38.09 30.67 37.00
C PRO A 192 38.19 32.19 37.04
N ALA A 193 37.47 32.79 37.99
CA ALA A 193 37.43 34.23 38.23
C ALA A 193 38.83 34.78 38.63
N PRO A 194 39.19 36.01 38.23
CA PRO A 194 40.45 36.61 38.63
C PRO A 194 40.43 37.04 40.12
N PRO A 195 41.58 37.02 40.82
CA PRO A 195 41.63 37.32 42.24
C PRO A 195 41.44 38.82 42.51
N VAL A 196 40.58 39.11 43.48
CA VAL A 196 40.34 40.44 44.04
C VAL A 196 41.58 40.88 44.83
N HIS A 197 42.32 41.85 44.32
CA HIS A 197 43.32 42.56 45.12
C HIS A 197 42.67 43.79 45.78
N GLN A 198 42.42 43.69 47.09
CA GLN A 198 42.23 44.86 47.95
C GLN A 198 43.61 45.41 48.33
N ARG A 199 43.90 46.65 47.91
CA ARG A 199 44.39 47.76 48.74
C ARG A 199 44.63 48.99 47.89
#